data_AF-A0A1G2DAS1-F1
#
_entry.id   AF-A0A1G2DAS1-F1
#
_cell.length_a   1.000
_cell.length_b   1.000
_cell.length_c   1.000
_cell.angle_alpha   90.00
_cell.angle_beta   90.00
_cell.angle_gamma   90.00
#
_symmetry.space_group_name_H-M   'P 1'
#
loop_
_entity.id
_entity.type
_entity.pdbx_description
1 polymer ?
#
loop_
_entity_poly.entity_id
_entity_poly.type
_entity_poly.pdbx_seq_one_letter_code
_entity_poly.pdbx_strand_id
1 'polypeptide(L)'
;MNKNIVTAFLIVLLLLTGGAVTTSAETVMTSSTVTSDTSSLAAKVEMLMKQIEELKAALAAQKKEIHALREEFKLTRRLGKGDQGDEVKLLQQVLATDPEIYPEGKVTGFYGALTEKAVKRFQAKAGLEGVGLVGPKTREVLNKVLEDGADTSGVIPTGLLKEHGTYAMAKLTAQNDSGLWGPVKIAATGDGKTRVVIELMGDSSVIKPTAGSGADMITNMPVPTSGPYPAHIHAGKCPTPGAVKYPLSPVVNGRSETVLEVKYEELVKHIPLAVNLHKSADDLATYVACGDVHISTFIWQAGAYEGMVKPKIETIQQTPPRSCPFIAFPACVGKPVIGADGCIIGWKCDTTEVSATLSSEPATSAATQPTTSTAMSETRVVELVASNFKFSTGEIRVKKGERVKVMFKVESGFHDWVLDEFTVRTKQLFAGDVGIVEFVADKAGVFEYYCSVGSHRAMGMVGKFVVEG
;
A
#
# COMPACT_ATOMS: atom_id res chain seq x y z
N MET A 1 -55.30 -17.69 20.02
CA MET A 1 -55.33 -19.17 19.94
C MET A 1 -54.17 -19.59 19.04
N ASN A 2 -53.21 -20.44 19.42
CA ASN A 2 -53.18 -21.48 20.45
C ASN A 2 -51.98 -21.34 21.40
N LYS A 3 -52.31 -21.29 22.69
CA LYS A 3 -51.50 -21.65 23.84
C LYS A 3 -51.38 -23.19 23.82
N ASN A 4 -50.20 -23.79 24.04
CA ASN A 4 -50.03 -25.17 24.56
C ASN A 4 -48.57 -25.66 24.64
N ILE A 5 -47.60 -24.84 25.11
CA ILE A 5 -46.31 -25.40 25.57
C ILE A 5 -45.81 -24.59 26.79
N VAL A 6 -46.62 -24.53 27.86
CA VAL A 6 -46.16 -24.11 29.20
C VAL A 6 -47.00 -24.85 30.25
N THR A 7 -46.77 -26.14 30.48
CA THR A 7 -47.23 -26.83 31.70
C THR A 7 -46.54 -28.19 31.86
N ALA A 8 -45.44 -28.25 32.61
CA ALA A 8 -45.01 -29.47 33.28
C ALA A 8 -44.15 -29.09 34.49
N PHE A 9 -44.53 -29.66 35.64
CA PHE A 9 -43.80 -29.67 36.92
C PHE A 9 -43.98 -28.49 37.88
N LEU A 10 -45.17 -28.45 38.47
CA LEU A 10 -45.33 -28.06 39.88
C LEU A 10 -46.46 -28.92 40.48
N ILE A 11 -46.28 -29.34 41.74
CA ILE A 11 -47.19 -30.12 42.61
C ILE A 11 -46.93 -31.63 42.65
N VAL A 12 -46.08 -32.06 43.60
CA VAL A 12 -46.46 -33.10 44.59
C VAL A 12 -45.83 -32.70 45.93
N LEU A 13 -46.60 -31.96 46.72
CA LEU A 13 -46.43 -31.81 48.17
C LEU A 13 -47.69 -32.38 48.82
N LEU A 14 -47.66 -33.64 49.23
CA LEU A 14 -48.28 -34.21 50.44
C LEU A 14 -48.30 -35.74 50.30
N LEU A 15 -47.58 -36.45 51.17
CA LEU A 15 -48.07 -37.65 51.85
C LEU A 15 -47.16 -37.88 53.07
N LEU A 16 -47.75 -37.68 54.25
CA LEU A 16 -47.17 -37.88 55.57
C LEU A 16 -47.32 -39.33 56.03
N THR A 17 -46.43 -39.70 56.95
CA THR A 17 -46.52 -40.77 57.98
C THR A 17 -45.93 -42.15 57.67
N GLY A 18 -44.95 -42.52 58.51
CA GLY A 18 -44.81 -43.88 59.03
C GLY A 18 -43.57 -44.65 58.60
N GLY A 19 -42.71 -44.97 59.57
CA GLY A 19 -41.87 -46.19 59.51
C GLY A 19 -40.37 -45.95 59.43
N ALA A 20 -39.67 -46.39 60.47
CA ALA A 20 -38.24 -46.25 60.69
C ALA A 20 -37.39 -47.26 59.89
N VAL A 21 -36.06 -47.10 60.05
CA VAL A 21 -35.00 -48.13 60.09
C VAL A 21 -33.92 -48.03 58.99
N THR A 22 -32.80 -47.47 59.45
CA THR A 22 -31.37 -47.83 59.28
C THR A 22 -30.64 -47.72 57.95
N THR A 23 -29.66 -46.82 57.98
CA THR A 23 -28.25 -46.95 57.56
C THR A 23 -27.93 -47.64 56.24
N SER A 24 -27.47 -46.84 55.28
CA SER A 24 -26.29 -47.17 54.47
C SER A 24 -25.55 -45.87 54.18
N ALA A 25 -24.25 -45.89 54.42
CA ALA A 25 -23.34 -44.79 54.15
C ALA A 25 -23.26 -44.58 52.63
N GLU A 26 -23.75 -43.44 52.14
CA GLU A 26 -23.34 -42.91 50.84
C GLU A 26 -22.39 -41.74 51.06
N THR A 27 -21.20 -41.93 50.50
CA THR A 27 -20.15 -40.95 50.35
C THR A 27 -20.73 -39.66 49.77
N VAL A 28 -20.77 -38.61 50.60
CA VAL A 28 -20.99 -37.23 50.15
C VAL A 28 -19.79 -36.84 49.29
N MET A 29 -19.85 -37.16 48.00
CA MET A 29 -18.98 -36.55 47.00
C MET A 29 -19.42 -35.09 46.87
N THR A 30 -18.69 -34.24 47.59
CA THR A 30 -18.47 -32.81 47.34
C THR A 30 -19.32 -32.21 46.21
N SER A 31 -20.43 -31.58 46.61
CA SER A 31 -21.32 -30.72 45.81
C SER A 31 -20.64 -29.43 45.28
N SER A 32 -19.32 -29.32 45.39
CA SER A 32 -18.56 -28.10 45.13
C SER A 32 -18.12 -27.95 43.67
N THR A 33 -18.05 -29.05 42.91
CA THR A 33 -17.48 -29.06 41.55
C THR A 33 -18.53 -28.87 40.44
N VAL A 34 -19.79 -29.22 40.68
CA VAL A 34 -20.88 -29.09 39.68
C VAL A 34 -21.42 -27.65 39.60
N THR A 35 -21.26 -26.87 40.66
CA THR A 35 -21.68 -25.46 40.75
C THR A 35 -20.68 -24.49 40.13
N SER A 36 -19.38 -24.81 40.11
CA SER A 36 -18.36 -24.01 39.43
C SER A 36 -18.45 -24.12 37.90
N ASP A 37 -18.77 -25.31 37.38
CA ASP A 37 -18.83 -25.53 35.94
C ASP A 37 -20.08 -24.90 35.30
N THR A 38 -21.22 -24.95 36.01
CA THR A 38 -22.47 -24.32 35.57
C THR A 38 -22.42 -22.80 35.56
N SER A 39 -21.77 -22.17 36.55
CA SER A 39 -21.56 -20.72 36.57
C SER A 39 -20.57 -20.25 35.49
N SER A 40 -19.53 -21.03 35.21
CA SER A 40 -18.57 -20.73 34.13
C SER A 40 -19.20 -20.83 32.73
N LEU A 41 -20.12 -21.78 32.53
CA LEU A 41 -20.83 -21.93 31.26
C LEU A 41 -21.89 -20.84 31.07
N ALA A 42 -22.60 -20.46 32.13
CA ALA A 42 -23.53 -19.33 32.11
C ALA A 42 -22.84 -18.02 31.72
N ALA A 43 -21.64 -17.75 32.26
CA ALA A 43 -20.84 -16.58 31.90
C ALA A 43 -20.38 -16.60 30.43
N LYS A 44 -20.02 -17.79 29.90
CA LYS A 44 -19.67 -17.95 28.47
C LYS A 44 -20.87 -17.72 27.56
N VAL A 45 -22.07 -18.18 27.94
CA VAL A 45 -23.31 -17.95 27.18
C VAL A 45 -23.64 -16.45 27.16
N GLU A 46 -23.49 -15.75 28.28
CA GLU A 46 -23.70 -14.30 28.34
C GLU A 46 -22.71 -13.52 27.46
N MET A 47 -21.42 -13.90 27.48
CA MET A 47 -20.42 -13.33 26.58
C MET A 47 -20.73 -13.60 25.10
N LEU A 48 -21.11 -14.82 24.75
CA LEU A 48 -21.47 -15.17 23.37
C LEU A 48 -22.72 -14.41 22.90
N MET A 49 -23.72 -14.24 23.76
CA MET A 49 -24.90 -13.43 23.45
C MET A 49 -24.54 -11.97 23.19
N LYS A 50 -23.63 -11.41 24.00
CA LYS A 50 -23.11 -10.05 23.78
C LYS A 50 -22.38 -9.93 22.44
N GLN A 51 -21.54 -10.92 22.10
CA GLN A 51 -20.84 -10.96 20.80
C GLN A 51 -21.82 -11.06 19.63
N ILE A 52 -22.92 -11.82 19.77
CA ILE A 52 -23.96 -11.91 18.72
C ILE A 52 -24.62 -10.55 18.49
N GLU A 53 -24.94 -9.80 19.53
CA GLU A 53 -25.55 -8.48 19.39
C GLU A 53 -24.58 -7.45 18.79
N GLU A 54 -23.30 -7.49 19.17
CA GLU A 54 -22.25 -6.66 18.55
C GLU A 54 -22.08 -6.98 17.05
N LEU A 55 -22.06 -8.26 16.69
CA LEU A 55 -21.98 -8.68 15.28
C LEU A 55 -23.23 -8.29 14.48
N LYS A 56 -24.43 -8.38 15.06
CA LYS A 56 -25.66 -7.92 14.42
C LYS A 56 -25.64 -6.41 14.20
N ALA A 57 -25.16 -5.64 15.16
CA ALA A 57 -25.01 -4.19 15.02
C ALA A 57 -24.01 -3.82 13.91
N ALA A 58 -22.88 -4.52 13.84
CA ALA A 58 -21.90 -4.35 12.77
C ALA A 58 -22.49 -4.67 11.38
N LEU A 59 -23.25 -5.77 11.27
CA LEU A 59 -23.94 -6.13 10.03
C LEU A 59 -24.97 -5.08 9.61
N ALA A 60 -25.72 -4.51 10.56
CA ALA A 60 -26.69 -3.46 10.29
C ALA A 60 -26.02 -2.16 9.81
N ALA A 61 -24.90 -1.77 10.43
CA ALA A 61 -24.10 -0.63 9.99
C ALA A 61 -23.56 -0.82 8.57
N GLN A 62 -23.01 -2.00 8.29
CA GLN A 62 -22.50 -2.35 6.97
C GLN A 62 -23.60 -2.35 5.89
N LYS A 63 -24.80 -2.86 6.20
CA LYS A 63 -25.96 -2.79 5.30
C LYS A 63 -26.37 -1.36 4.97
N LYS A 64 -26.31 -0.45 5.95
CA LYS A 64 -26.61 0.97 5.74
C LYS A 64 -25.59 1.65 4.83
N GLU A 65 -24.32 1.30 4.98
CA GLU A 65 -23.23 1.80 4.12
C GLU A 65 -23.38 1.28 2.69
N ILE A 66 -23.65 -0.01 2.51
CA ILE A 66 -23.95 -0.61 1.20
C ILE A 66 -25.16 0.06 0.55
N HIS A 67 -26.23 0.35 1.30
CA HIS A 67 -27.39 1.06 0.79
C HIS A 67 -27.03 2.49 0.33
N ALA A 68 -26.24 3.23 1.11
CA ALA A 68 -25.81 4.57 0.73
C ALA A 68 -24.99 4.56 -0.57
N LEU A 69 -24.10 3.59 -0.73
CA LEU A 69 -23.33 3.39 -1.96
C LEU A 69 -24.24 3.03 -3.14
N ARG A 70 -25.26 2.18 -2.93
CA ARG A 70 -26.23 1.81 -3.98
C ARG A 70 -27.03 3.01 -4.50
N GLU A 71 -27.29 4.03 -3.68
CA GLU A 71 -27.96 5.24 -4.13
C GLU A 71 -27.07 6.11 -5.05
N GLU A 72 -25.75 6.04 -4.91
CA GLU A 72 -24.81 6.78 -5.78
C GLU A 72 -24.65 6.13 -7.16
N PHE A 73 -24.84 4.81 -7.26
CA PHE A 73 -24.71 4.05 -8.52
C PHE A 73 -26.05 3.80 -9.20
N LYS A 74 -26.82 4.86 -9.44
CA LYS A 74 -28.11 4.80 -10.17
C LYS A 74 -28.13 5.70 -11.39
N LEU A 75 -28.83 5.26 -12.42
CA LEU A 75 -29.17 6.10 -13.58
C LEU A 75 -30.37 6.97 -13.24
N THR A 76 -30.12 8.25 -12.96
CA THR A 76 -31.14 9.18 -12.46
C THR A 76 -31.77 10.02 -13.57
N ARG A 77 -31.03 10.27 -14.66
CA ARG A 77 -31.48 11.15 -15.75
C ARG A 77 -31.60 10.41 -17.09
N ARG A 78 -32.31 11.03 -18.04
CA ARG A 78 -32.37 10.57 -19.44
C ARG A 78 -30.96 10.57 -20.03
N LEU A 79 -30.59 9.47 -20.70
CA LEU A 79 -29.35 9.38 -21.50
C LEU A 79 -29.66 9.07 -22.97
N GLY A 80 -28.98 9.74 -23.88
CA GLY A 80 -29.06 9.53 -25.31
C GLY A 80 -27.84 10.05 -26.05
N LYS A 81 -27.85 9.92 -27.39
CA LYS A 81 -26.73 10.29 -28.25
C LYS A 81 -26.24 11.71 -27.99
N GLY A 82 -24.93 11.87 -27.78
CA GLY A 82 -24.28 13.14 -27.47
C GLY A 82 -24.11 13.42 -25.98
N ASP A 83 -24.83 12.71 -25.10
CA ASP A 83 -24.66 12.86 -23.66
C ASP A 83 -23.30 12.34 -23.19
N GLN A 84 -22.78 12.95 -22.12
CA GLN A 84 -21.49 12.60 -21.52
C GLN A 84 -21.57 12.54 -20.00
N GLY A 85 -20.55 11.95 -19.39
CA GLY A 85 -20.34 11.96 -17.94
C GLY A 85 -20.54 10.60 -17.27
N ASP A 86 -20.56 10.61 -15.94
CA ASP A 86 -20.44 9.40 -15.14
C ASP A 86 -21.62 8.44 -15.30
N GLU A 87 -22.86 8.93 -15.46
CA GLU A 87 -24.01 8.07 -15.74
C GLU A 87 -23.91 7.38 -17.13
N VAL A 88 -23.25 8.01 -18.10
CA VAL A 88 -22.99 7.39 -19.42
C VAL A 88 -21.92 6.31 -19.28
N LYS A 89 -20.90 6.52 -18.45
CA LYS A 89 -19.92 5.48 -18.11
C LYS A 89 -20.60 4.31 -17.42
N LEU A 90 -21.39 4.58 -16.39
CA LEU A 90 -22.14 3.55 -15.65
C LEU A 90 -23.02 2.72 -16.60
N LEU A 91 -23.76 3.38 -17.48
CA LEU A 91 -24.54 2.71 -18.52
C LEU A 91 -23.66 1.80 -19.40
N GLN A 92 -22.57 2.33 -19.96
CA GLN A 92 -21.67 1.56 -20.83
C GLN A 92 -21.06 0.36 -20.11
N GLN A 93 -20.74 0.51 -18.82
CA GLN A 93 -20.23 -0.56 -17.99
C GLN A 93 -21.25 -1.68 -17.79
N VAL A 94 -22.52 -1.33 -17.53
CA VAL A 94 -23.64 -2.30 -17.40
C VAL A 94 -23.96 -2.98 -18.73
N LEU A 95 -23.79 -2.29 -19.85
CA LEU A 95 -24.00 -2.89 -21.17
C LEU A 95 -22.84 -3.82 -21.56
N ALA A 96 -21.60 -3.48 -21.19
CA ALA A 96 -20.38 -4.25 -21.51
C ALA A 96 -20.28 -5.59 -20.76
N THR A 97 -21.18 -5.83 -19.82
CA THR A 97 -21.29 -7.07 -19.03
C THR A 97 -21.76 -8.24 -19.87
N ASP A 98 -22.49 -7.92 -20.93
CA ASP A 98 -23.06 -8.86 -21.86
C ASP A 98 -22.46 -8.57 -23.24
N PRO A 99 -21.49 -9.38 -23.70
CA PRO A 99 -20.88 -9.23 -25.01
C PRO A 99 -21.87 -9.33 -26.18
N GLU A 100 -23.06 -9.93 -26.00
CA GLU A 100 -24.10 -9.94 -27.04
C GLU A 100 -24.76 -8.56 -27.17
N ILE A 101 -24.85 -7.81 -26.07
CA ILE A 101 -25.41 -6.46 -26.02
C ILE A 101 -24.38 -5.44 -26.48
N TYR A 102 -23.17 -5.47 -25.89
CA TYR A 102 -22.13 -4.47 -26.15
C TYR A 102 -20.77 -5.11 -26.44
N PRO A 103 -20.61 -5.78 -27.59
CA PRO A 103 -19.39 -6.50 -27.96
C PRO A 103 -18.17 -5.59 -28.05
N GLU A 104 -18.37 -4.30 -28.33
CA GLU A 104 -17.28 -3.33 -28.37
C GLU A 104 -16.71 -3.03 -26.98
N GLY A 105 -17.51 -3.19 -25.91
CA GLY A 105 -17.07 -3.06 -24.52
C GLY A 105 -16.46 -1.70 -24.14
N LYS A 106 -16.66 -0.65 -24.95
CA LYS A 106 -15.99 0.64 -24.77
C LYS A 106 -16.74 1.50 -23.75
N VAL A 107 -16.07 1.77 -22.63
CA VAL A 107 -16.53 2.70 -21.59
C VAL A 107 -15.78 4.01 -21.77
N THR A 108 -16.35 4.94 -22.53
CA THR A 108 -15.70 6.23 -22.85
C THR A 108 -16.31 7.38 -22.06
N GLY A 109 -17.48 7.17 -21.44
CA GLY A 109 -18.29 8.24 -20.88
C GLY A 109 -18.94 9.15 -21.91
N PHE A 110 -18.87 8.80 -23.19
CA PHE A 110 -19.54 9.49 -24.30
C PHE A 110 -20.57 8.58 -24.96
N TYR A 111 -21.83 9.03 -25.02
CA TYR A 111 -22.92 8.28 -25.63
C TYR A 111 -22.88 8.44 -27.15
N GLY A 112 -22.07 7.61 -27.79
CA GLY A 112 -21.91 7.56 -29.24
C GLY A 112 -22.82 6.54 -29.93
N ALA A 113 -22.58 6.34 -31.23
CA ALA A 113 -23.35 5.39 -32.05
C ALA A 113 -23.26 3.93 -31.55
N LEU A 114 -22.12 3.54 -30.98
CA LEU A 114 -21.92 2.19 -30.42
C LEU A 114 -22.77 1.99 -29.16
N THR A 115 -22.78 2.98 -28.26
CA THR A 115 -23.61 2.95 -27.05
C THR A 115 -25.09 2.96 -27.39
N GLU A 116 -25.51 3.76 -28.38
CA GLU A 116 -26.88 3.75 -28.87
C GLU A 116 -27.30 2.36 -29.36
N LYS A 117 -26.45 1.69 -30.16
CA LYS A 117 -26.71 0.34 -30.66
C LYS A 117 -26.79 -0.68 -29.53
N ALA A 118 -25.91 -0.57 -28.53
CA ALA A 118 -25.95 -1.42 -27.34
C ALA A 118 -27.23 -1.22 -26.53
N VAL A 119 -27.67 0.03 -26.33
CA VAL A 119 -28.95 0.31 -25.65
C VAL A 119 -30.13 -0.26 -26.42
N LYS A 120 -30.15 -0.19 -27.75
CA LYS A 120 -31.23 -0.81 -28.55
C LYS A 120 -31.28 -2.33 -28.36
N ARG A 121 -30.12 -3.01 -28.34
CA ARG A 121 -30.03 -4.45 -28.07
C ARG A 121 -30.49 -4.80 -26.65
N PHE A 122 -30.05 -4.03 -25.66
CA PHE A 122 -30.49 -4.19 -24.28
C PHE A 122 -32.01 -4.03 -24.16
N GLN A 123 -32.56 -2.97 -24.74
CA GLN A 123 -34.00 -2.72 -24.75
C GLN A 123 -34.76 -3.89 -25.38
N ALA A 124 -34.33 -4.36 -26.55
CA ALA A 124 -34.95 -5.52 -27.20
C ALA A 124 -34.89 -6.78 -26.32
N LYS A 125 -33.72 -7.07 -25.71
CA LYS A 125 -33.54 -8.21 -24.79
C LYS A 125 -34.39 -8.10 -23.53
N ALA A 126 -34.63 -6.87 -23.05
CA ALA A 126 -35.50 -6.57 -21.92
C ALA A 126 -36.99 -6.46 -22.28
N GLY A 127 -37.39 -6.74 -23.54
CA GLY A 127 -38.78 -6.60 -23.98
C GLY A 127 -39.29 -5.16 -24.09
N LEU A 128 -38.37 -4.19 -24.18
CA LEU A 128 -38.65 -2.78 -24.41
C LEU A 128 -38.50 -2.42 -25.89
N GLU A 129 -39.13 -1.33 -26.30
CA GLU A 129 -38.94 -0.78 -27.63
C GLU A 129 -37.48 -0.32 -27.83
N GLY A 130 -36.83 -0.79 -28.89
CA GLY A 130 -35.42 -0.53 -29.22
C GLY A 130 -35.17 0.87 -29.78
N VAL A 131 -35.62 1.91 -29.07
CA VAL A 131 -35.51 3.32 -29.49
C VAL A 131 -34.08 3.86 -29.34
N GLY A 132 -33.24 3.24 -28.51
CA GLY A 132 -31.85 3.64 -28.30
C GLY A 132 -31.69 4.86 -27.39
N LEU A 133 -32.77 5.23 -26.70
CA LEU A 133 -32.83 6.29 -25.69
C LEU A 133 -33.07 5.67 -24.31
N VAL A 134 -32.26 6.02 -23.33
CA VAL A 134 -32.41 5.57 -21.93
C VAL A 134 -33.41 6.47 -21.22
N GLY A 135 -34.70 6.19 -21.42
CA GLY A 135 -35.82 6.82 -20.72
C GLY A 135 -36.18 6.13 -19.40
N PRO A 136 -37.22 6.60 -18.69
CA PRO A 136 -37.62 6.05 -17.38
C PRO A 136 -37.78 4.52 -17.35
N LYS A 137 -38.47 3.93 -18.35
CA LYS A 137 -38.65 2.47 -18.43
C LYS A 137 -37.34 1.71 -18.59
N THR A 138 -36.40 2.24 -19.38
CA THR A 138 -35.08 1.60 -19.57
C THR A 138 -34.23 1.74 -18.31
N ARG A 139 -34.31 2.88 -17.62
CA ARG A 139 -33.59 3.10 -16.35
C ARG A 139 -34.08 2.20 -15.24
N GLU A 140 -35.40 1.96 -15.15
CA GLU A 140 -35.97 1.03 -14.17
C GLU A 140 -35.35 -0.37 -14.31
N VAL A 141 -35.28 -0.91 -15.53
CA VAL A 141 -34.65 -2.21 -15.78
C VAL A 141 -33.14 -2.18 -15.50
N LEU A 142 -32.43 -1.15 -15.96
CA LEU A 142 -30.98 -1.03 -15.75
C LEU A 142 -30.61 -0.87 -14.27
N ASN A 143 -31.35 -0.05 -13.51
CA ASN A 143 -31.13 0.14 -12.09
C ASN A 143 -31.45 -1.15 -11.32
N LYS A 144 -32.48 -1.90 -11.74
CA LYS A 144 -32.73 -3.23 -11.18
C LYS A 144 -31.58 -4.19 -11.46
N VAL A 145 -31.01 -4.20 -12.67
CA VAL A 145 -29.81 -5.01 -13.00
C VAL A 145 -28.62 -4.60 -12.13
N LEU A 146 -28.44 -3.30 -11.89
CA LEU A 146 -27.41 -2.77 -10.98
C LEU A 146 -27.64 -3.19 -9.52
N GLU A 147 -28.90 -3.26 -9.07
CA GLU A 147 -29.29 -3.71 -7.73
C GLU A 147 -29.15 -5.24 -7.57
N ASP A 148 -29.67 -6.03 -8.51
CA ASP A 148 -29.67 -7.51 -8.47
C ASP A 148 -28.25 -8.10 -8.63
N GLY A 149 -27.39 -7.46 -9.42
CA GLY A 149 -25.97 -7.83 -9.57
C GLY A 149 -25.15 -7.60 -8.28
N ALA A 150 -25.65 -6.76 -7.37
CA ALA A 150 -25.03 -6.53 -6.07
C ALA A 150 -25.42 -7.57 -5.01
N ASP A 151 -26.53 -8.30 -5.19
CA ASP A 151 -27.07 -9.26 -4.21
C ASP A 151 -26.85 -10.74 -4.59
N THR A 152 -26.55 -11.04 -5.85
CA THR A 152 -26.26 -12.41 -6.29
C THR A 152 -24.82 -12.54 -6.83
N SER A 153 -23.95 -13.16 -6.03
CA SER A 153 -22.65 -13.71 -6.46
C SER A 153 -21.43 -12.79 -6.54
N GLY A 154 -21.44 -11.55 -6.03
CA GLY A 154 -20.25 -10.69 -6.15
C GLY A 154 -19.86 -10.42 -7.61
N VAL A 155 -20.82 -10.56 -8.53
CA VAL A 155 -20.68 -10.19 -9.94
C VAL A 155 -21.27 -8.80 -10.09
N ILE A 156 -20.61 -7.84 -9.43
CA ILE A 156 -20.51 -6.52 -10.06
C ILE A 156 -19.64 -6.78 -11.29
N PRO A 157 -20.14 -6.53 -12.51
CA PRO A 157 -19.42 -6.87 -13.71
C PRO A 157 -18.02 -6.27 -13.70
N THR A 158 -17.04 -7.03 -14.17
CA THR A 158 -15.62 -6.64 -14.21
C THR A 158 -15.36 -5.34 -15.00
N GLY A 159 -16.38 -4.79 -15.68
CA GLY A 159 -16.38 -3.47 -16.33
C GLY A 159 -16.82 -2.29 -15.45
N LEU A 160 -17.66 -2.48 -14.42
CA LEU A 160 -18.03 -1.41 -13.48
C LEU A 160 -16.86 -0.99 -12.58
N LEU A 161 -15.90 -1.91 -12.40
CA LEU A 161 -14.70 -1.75 -11.58
C LEU A 161 -13.46 -1.28 -12.38
N LYS A 162 -13.54 -1.26 -13.72
CA LYS A 162 -12.36 -1.05 -14.59
C LYS A 162 -12.06 0.40 -14.96
N GLU A 163 -12.92 1.36 -14.63
CA GLU A 163 -12.60 2.79 -14.80
C GLU A 163 -13.06 3.72 -13.68
N HIS A 164 -13.82 3.23 -12.69
CA HIS A 164 -14.05 3.94 -11.43
C HIS A 164 -13.47 3.06 -10.33
N GLY A 165 -12.26 3.40 -9.90
CA GLY A 165 -11.40 2.51 -9.13
C GLY A 165 -12.05 1.97 -7.87
N THR A 166 -12.43 0.70 -7.88
CA THR A 166 -12.30 -0.10 -6.65
C THR A 166 -10.83 -0.24 -6.38
N TYR A 167 -10.37 0.53 -5.40
CA TYR A 167 -9.09 0.35 -4.78
C TYR A 167 -9.28 -0.46 -3.50
N ALA A 168 -8.36 -1.38 -3.23
CA ALA A 168 -8.24 -1.90 -1.89
C ALA A 168 -7.54 -0.82 -1.05
N MET A 169 -8.03 -0.57 0.16
CA MET A 169 -7.42 0.38 1.07
C MET A 169 -7.02 -0.29 2.36
N ALA A 170 -6.03 0.28 3.03
CA ALA A 170 -5.82 0.07 4.45
C ALA A 170 -5.73 1.44 5.13
N LYS A 171 -6.28 1.54 6.34
CA LYS A 171 -6.03 2.68 7.22
C LYS A 171 -4.99 2.24 8.25
N LEU A 172 -3.76 2.73 8.10
CA LEU A 172 -2.70 2.48 9.07
C LEU A 172 -3.06 3.19 10.37
N THR A 173 -3.05 2.45 11.46
CA THR A 173 -3.14 2.98 12.83
C THR A 173 -1.82 2.75 13.55
N ALA A 174 -1.51 3.65 14.48
CA ALA A 174 -0.30 3.60 15.27
C ALA A 174 -0.19 2.27 16.05
N GLN A 175 1.01 1.72 16.08
CA GLN A 175 1.40 0.59 16.90
C GLN A 175 2.55 1.02 17.81
N ASN A 176 2.64 0.45 19.02
CA ASN A 176 3.72 0.72 19.96
C ASN A 176 3.98 2.22 20.22
N ASP A 177 2.91 2.99 20.41
CA ASP A 177 2.93 4.44 20.70
C ASP A 177 3.70 5.29 19.68
N SER A 178 3.83 4.81 18.44
CA SER A 178 4.55 5.52 17.38
C SER A 178 3.93 6.87 16.98
N GLY A 179 2.62 7.04 17.22
CA GLY A 179 1.84 8.17 16.70
C GLY A 179 1.67 8.19 15.18
N LEU A 180 2.12 7.15 14.46
CA LEU A 180 2.10 7.09 13.00
C LEU A 180 0.80 6.50 12.47
N TRP A 181 0.18 7.15 11.50
CA TRP A 181 -1.06 6.70 10.88
C TRP A 181 -1.15 7.20 9.44
N GLY A 182 -2.06 6.67 8.64
CA GLY A 182 -2.27 7.20 7.29
C GLY A 182 -2.89 6.21 6.32
N PRO A 183 -3.30 6.67 5.13
CA PRO A 183 -3.95 5.81 4.14
C PRO A 183 -2.94 4.98 3.34
N VAL A 184 -3.38 3.79 2.96
CA VAL A 184 -2.75 2.96 1.91
C VAL A 184 -3.76 2.77 0.79
N LYS A 185 -3.34 3.02 -0.44
CA LYS A 185 -4.11 2.79 -1.67
C LYS A 185 -3.50 1.66 -2.46
N ILE A 186 -4.30 0.68 -2.85
CA ILE A 186 -3.89 -0.47 -3.66
C ILE A 186 -4.79 -0.50 -4.90
N ALA A 187 -4.21 -0.35 -6.09
CA ALA A 187 -4.95 -0.22 -7.34
C ALA A 187 -4.25 -0.92 -8.50
N ALA A 188 -5.01 -1.40 -9.48
CA ALA A 188 -4.45 -1.89 -10.73
C ALA A 188 -3.78 -0.75 -11.53
N THR A 189 -2.68 -1.04 -12.22
CA THR A 189 -1.96 -0.08 -13.08
C THR A 189 -2.35 -0.16 -14.56
N GLY A 190 -3.26 -1.07 -14.93
CA GLY A 190 -3.74 -1.26 -16.31
C GLY A 190 -2.88 -2.19 -17.16
N ASP A 191 -1.62 -2.41 -16.78
CA ASP A 191 -0.66 -3.33 -17.41
C ASP A 191 -0.64 -4.73 -16.77
N GLY A 192 -1.64 -5.05 -15.95
CA GLY A 192 -1.72 -6.32 -15.21
C GLY A 192 -0.90 -6.35 -13.92
N LYS A 193 -0.34 -5.22 -13.49
CA LYS A 193 0.35 -5.07 -12.20
C LYS A 193 -0.53 -4.35 -11.18
N THR A 194 -0.04 -4.27 -9.94
CA THR A 194 -0.73 -3.60 -8.83
C THR A 194 0.16 -2.53 -8.22
N ARG A 195 -0.31 -1.29 -8.13
CA ARG A 195 0.35 -0.20 -7.43
C ARG A 195 -0.14 -0.10 -6.00
N VAL A 196 0.79 0.07 -5.07
CA VAL A 196 0.55 0.32 -3.66
C VAL A 196 1.17 1.66 -3.29
N VAL A 197 0.38 2.59 -2.78
CA VAL A 197 0.82 3.91 -2.33
C VAL A 197 0.52 4.04 -0.84
N ILE A 198 1.52 4.38 -0.03
CA ILE A 198 1.37 4.66 1.40
C ILE A 198 1.67 6.14 1.60
N GLU A 199 0.76 6.82 2.30
CA GLU A 199 0.97 8.19 2.80
C GLU A 199 0.90 8.10 4.32
N LEU A 200 1.99 8.44 5.01
CA LEU A 200 2.15 8.31 6.44
C LEU A 200 2.27 9.68 7.09
N MET A 201 1.49 9.87 8.13
CA MET A 201 1.34 11.08 8.92
C MET A 201 1.81 10.81 10.36
N GLY A 202 2.38 11.83 11.00
CA GLY A 202 2.76 11.78 12.41
C GLY A 202 1.66 12.25 13.37
N ASP A 203 1.97 12.26 14.66
CA ASP A 203 1.05 12.73 15.71
C ASP A 203 0.64 14.20 15.47
N SER A 204 -0.67 14.42 15.42
CA SER A 204 -1.34 15.71 15.25
C SER A 204 -1.26 16.61 16.49
N SER A 205 -0.52 16.23 17.54
CA SER A 205 -0.39 17.00 18.78
C SER A 205 0.21 18.41 18.63
N VAL A 206 0.65 18.79 17.42
CA VAL A 206 1.10 20.17 17.10
C VAL A 206 -0.03 21.07 16.55
N ILE A 207 -1.22 20.55 16.19
CA ILE A 207 -2.32 21.38 15.66
C ILE A 207 -3.59 21.22 16.49
N LYS A 208 -3.90 22.23 17.31
CA LYS A 208 -5.26 22.43 17.84
C LYS A 208 -6.18 22.79 16.68
N PRO A 209 -7.35 22.14 16.52
CA PRO A 209 -8.27 22.48 15.45
C PRO A 209 -8.89 23.85 15.74
N THR A 210 -8.47 24.89 15.00
CA THR A 210 -9.29 26.08 14.82
C THR A 210 -10.43 25.71 13.88
N ALA A 211 -11.67 25.97 14.31
CA ALA A 211 -12.88 25.68 13.56
C ALA A 211 -12.85 26.36 12.18
N GLY A 212 -12.52 25.59 11.15
CA GLY A 212 -12.48 26.01 9.75
C GLY A 212 -12.82 24.82 8.86
N SER A 213 -13.49 25.09 7.73
CA SER A 213 -13.95 24.10 6.76
C SER A 213 -12.85 23.13 6.35
N GLY A 214 -13.18 21.84 6.23
CA GLY A 214 -12.26 20.69 6.06
C GLY A 214 -11.26 20.70 4.89
N ALA A 215 -11.19 21.76 4.09
CA ALA A 215 -10.15 21.97 3.09
C ALA A 215 -8.81 22.48 3.69
N ASP A 216 -8.85 23.21 4.81
CA ASP A 216 -7.65 23.80 5.44
C ASP A 216 -6.89 22.81 6.36
N MET A 217 -7.43 21.60 6.55
CA MET A 217 -6.90 20.64 7.52
C MET A 217 -5.80 19.72 6.95
N ILE A 218 -5.66 19.65 5.63
CA ILE A 218 -4.76 18.69 4.94
C ILE A 218 -3.37 19.29 4.62
N THR A 219 -3.24 20.61 4.55
CA THR A 219 -2.03 21.27 4.02
C THR A 219 -0.89 21.47 5.04
N ASN A 220 -1.10 21.18 6.32
CA ASN A 220 -0.13 21.45 7.41
C ASN A 220 0.10 20.28 8.39
N MET A 221 -0.10 19.02 7.98
CA MET A 221 0.20 17.88 8.87
C MET A 221 1.71 17.56 8.90
N PRO A 222 2.32 17.32 10.08
CA PRO A 222 3.73 16.98 10.18
C PRO A 222 3.99 15.61 9.52
N VAL A 223 4.72 15.66 8.41
CA VAL A 223 5.29 14.49 7.74
C VAL A 223 6.36 13.90 8.67
N PRO A 224 6.32 12.60 8.99
CA PRO A 224 7.38 11.98 9.78
C PRO A 224 8.73 12.14 9.07
N THR A 225 9.67 12.82 9.72
CA THR A 225 11.04 13.04 9.21
C THR A 225 12.01 11.94 9.63
N SER A 226 11.57 10.99 10.47
CA SER A 226 12.40 9.86 10.91
C SER A 226 12.17 8.63 10.04
N GLY A 227 13.28 7.96 9.68
CA GLY A 227 13.30 6.67 9.00
C GLY A 227 13.11 6.69 7.47
N PRO A 228 13.68 5.71 6.77
CA PRO A 228 12.88 4.76 6.02
C PRO A 228 12.17 3.80 6.99
N TYR A 229 10.83 3.70 6.91
CA TYR A 229 10.07 2.64 7.58
C TYR A 229 9.84 1.48 6.61
N PRO A 230 10.48 0.31 6.80
CA PRO A 230 10.19 -0.86 5.96
C PRO A 230 8.71 -1.20 6.01
N ALA A 231 8.12 -1.56 4.87
CA ALA A 231 6.70 -1.83 4.74
C ALA A 231 6.43 -3.16 4.01
N HIS A 232 5.40 -3.87 4.45
CA HIS A 232 5.03 -5.16 3.88
C HIS A 232 3.50 -5.33 3.85
N ILE A 233 3.00 -6.12 2.90
CA ILE A 233 1.67 -6.71 2.95
C ILE A 233 1.81 -8.13 3.49
N HIS A 234 1.05 -8.46 4.51
CA HIS A 234 1.01 -9.75 5.17
C HIS A 234 -0.34 -10.44 4.99
N ALA A 235 -0.37 -11.75 5.17
CA ALA A 235 -1.61 -12.50 5.35
C ALA A 235 -2.24 -12.23 6.73
N GLY A 236 -3.57 -12.28 6.82
CA GLY A 236 -4.28 -12.09 8.09
C GLY A 236 -4.59 -10.63 8.38
N LYS A 237 -4.67 -10.29 9.67
CA LYS A 237 -5.14 -8.99 10.16
C LYS A 237 -4.18 -8.40 11.19
N CYS A 238 -4.24 -7.08 11.37
CA CYS A 238 -3.62 -6.37 12.47
C CYS A 238 -4.24 -6.74 13.82
N PRO A 239 -3.53 -6.53 14.95
CA PRO A 239 -2.19 -5.95 15.09
C PRO A 239 -1.03 -6.93 14.89
N THR A 240 -1.31 -8.23 14.82
CA THR A 240 -0.32 -9.30 14.66
C THR A 240 -0.49 -10.02 13.32
N PRO A 241 -0.11 -9.36 12.20
CA PRO A 241 -0.21 -9.96 10.88
C PRO A 241 0.62 -11.24 10.78
N GLY A 242 0.19 -12.15 9.89
CA GLY A 242 0.85 -13.42 9.61
C GLY A 242 2.06 -13.29 8.70
N ALA A 243 2.32 -14.31 7.87
CA ALA A 243 3.47 -14.31 6.97
C ALA A 243 3.42 -13.16 5.95
N VAL A 244 4.60 -12.62 5.62
CA VAL A 244 4.77 -11.63 4.54
C VAL A 244 4.31 -12.24 3.22
N LYS A 245 3.45 -11.52 2.49
CA LYS A 245 2.96 -11.86 1.15
C LYS A 245 3.66 -11.05 0.07
N TYR A 246 3.75 -9.73 0.28
CA TYR A 246 4.32 -8.82 -0.71
C TYR A 246 5.22 -7.79 -0.03
N PRO A 247 6.52 -7.71 -0.40
CA PRO A 247 7.38 -6.63 0.05
C PRO A 247 6.98 -5.31 -0.60
N LEU A 248 7.07 -4.22 0.16
CA LEU A 248 6.83 -2.86 -0.33
C LEU A 248 8.11 -2.03 -0.21
N SER A 249 8.22 -0.99 -1.03
CA SER A 249 9.18 0.09 -0.82
C SER A 249 8.99 0.67 0.58
N PRO A 250 10.07 1.02 1.30
CA PRO A 250 9.95 1.66 2.60
C PRO A 250 9.24 3.01 2.47
N VAL A 251 8.62 3.46 3.55
CA VAL A 251 8.10 4.82 3.64
C VAL A 251 9.26 5.75 4.00
N VAL A 252 9.58 6.68 3.10
CA VAL A 252 10.61 7.71 3.28
C VAL A 252 9.94 9.06 3.18
N ASN A 253 10.22 9.96 4.13
CA ASN A 253 9.57 11.29 4.18
C ASN A 253 8.04 11.19 4.09
N GLY A 254 7.45 10.25 4.84
CA GLY A 254 6.01 10.02 4.90
C GLY A 254 5.36 9.49 3.63
N ARG A 255 6.11 9.04 2.61
CA ARG A 255 5.52 8.42 1.42
C ARG A 255 6.25 7.15 0.99
N SER A 256 5.50 6.17 0.49
CA SER A 256 6.00 5.03 -0.26
C SER A 256 5.15 4.78 -1.49
N GLU A 257 5.80 4.30 -2.56
CA GLU A 257 5.14 3.85 -3.77
C GLU A 257 5.81 2.57 -4.27
N THR A 258 5.01 1.53 -4.50
CA THR A 258 5.47 0.20 -4.94
C THR A 258 4.61 -0.28 -6.09
N VAL A 259 5.22 -0.84 -7.13
CA VAL A 259 4.49 -1.58 -8.18
C VAL A 259 4.82 -3.07 -8.03
N LEU A 260 3.81 -3.86 -7.70
CA LEU A 260 3.89 -5.30 -7.55
C LEU A 260 3.59 -5.98 -8.89
N GLU A 261 4.42 -6.97 -9.25
CA GLU A 261 4.23 -7.84 -10.43
C GLU A 261 3.14 -8.90 -10.21
N VAL A 262 2.00 -8.49 -9.64
CA VAL A 262 0.81 -9.32 -9.46
C VAL A 262 -0.42 -8.56 -9.93
N LYS A 263 -1.37 -9.30 -10.51
CA LYS A 263 -2.66 -8.74 -10.89
C LYS A 263 -3.45 -8.32 -9.65
N TYR A 264 -4.12 -7.18 -9.74
CA TYR A 264 -4.92 -6.64 -8.64
C TYR A 264 -5.96 -7.65 -8.16
N GLU A 265 -6.63 -8.32 -9.10
CA GLU A 265 -7.64 -9.35 -8.83
C GLU A 265 -7.07 -10.55 -8.08
N GLU A 266 -5.80 -10.90 -8.34
CA GLU A 266 -5.12 -11.99 -7.62
C GLU A 266 -4.70 -11.56 -6.22
N LEU A 267 -4.26 -10.30 -6.04
CA LEU A 267 -3.92 -9.77 -4.73
C LEU A 267 -5.15 -9.77 -3.80
N VAL A 268 -6.27 -9.21 -4.27
CA VAL A 268 -7.47 -9.04 -3.43
C VAL A 268 -8.18 -10.35 -3.05
N LYS A 269 -7.99 -11.42 -3.81
CA LYS A 269 -8.47 -12.77 -3.44
C LYS A 269 -7.86 -13.29 -2.13
N HIS A 270 -6.71 -12.75 -1.73
CA HIS A 270 -6.01 -13.19 -0.52
C HIS A 270 -6.43 -12.43 0.74
N ILE A 271 -7.41 -11.52 0.66
CA ILE A 271 -8.00 -10.89 1.84
C ILE A 271 -8.58 -11.99 2.75
N PRO A 272 -8.29 -12.00 4.07
CA PRO A 272 -7.70 -10.91 4.85
C PRO A 272 -6.20 -10.71 4.63
N LEU A 273 -5.82 -9.46 4.36
CA LEU A 273 -4.45 -8.98 4.27
C LEU A 273 -4.27 -7.78 5.20
N ALA A 274 -3.05 -7.52 5.64
CA ALA A 274 -2.70 -6.36 6.45
C ALA A 274 -1.45 -5.69 5.90
N VAL A 275 -1.44 -4.36 5.87
CA VAL A 275 -0.24 -3.56 5.60
C VAL A 275 0.40 -3.22 6.94
N ASN A 276 1.68 -3.51 7.08
CA ASN A 276 2.45 -3.26 8.30
C ASN A 276 3.72 -2.46 8.00
N LEU A 277 4.08 -1.57 8.92
CA LEU A 277 5.32 -0.79 8.91
C LEU A 277 6.16 -1.14 10.12
N HIS A 278 7.47 -1.22 9.91
CA HIS A 278 8.48 -1.51 10.94
C HIS A 278 9.26 -0.26 11.31
N LYS A 279 9.85 -0.24 12.51
CA LYS A 279 10.56 0.93 13.04
C LYS A 279 11.80 1.31 12.23
N SER A 280 12.60 0.33 11.81
CA SER A 280 13.75 0.53 10.93
C SER A 280 14.18 -0.79 10.28
N ALA A 281 15.13 -0.75 9.35
CA ALA A 281 15.73 -1.96 8.78
C ALA A 281 16.45 -2.84 9.82
N ASP A 282 16.97 -2.23 10.89
CA ASP A 282 17.66 -2.94 11.98
C ASP A 282 16.70 -3.42 13.09
N ASP A 283 15.46 -2.91 13.11
CA ASP A 283 14.43 -3.23 14.11
C ASP A 283 13.10 -3.58 13.42
N LEU A 284 13.09 -4.75 12.78
CA LEU A 284 11.91 -5.30 12.10
C LEU A 284 10.90 -5.93 13.08
N ALA A 285 11.30 -6.23 14.31
CA ALA A 285 10.37 -6.80 15.30
C ALA A 285 9.39 -5.74 15.84
N THR A 286 9.78 -4.46 15.81
CA THR A 286 8.94 -3.37 16.31
C THR A 286 8.06 -2.79 15.20
N TYR A 287 6.76 -3.04 15.30
CA TYR A 287 5.77 -2.45 14.40
C TYR A 287 5.45 -1.01 14.80
N VAL A 288 5.45 -0.10 13.82
CA VAL A 288 5.10 1.31 14.07
C VAL A 288 3.74 1.67 13.52
N ALA A 289 3.23 0.97 12.50
CA ALA A 289 1.86 1.15 12.05
C ALA A 289 1.31 -0.12 11.40
N CYS A 290 -0.01 -0.34 11.48
CA CYS A 290 -0.65 -1.49 10.85
C CYS A 290 -2.07 -1.11 10.40
N GLY A 291 -2.52 -1.61 9.26
CA GLY A 291 -3.90 -1.45 8.78
C GLY A 291 -4.41 -2.66 8.01
N ASP A 292 -5.66 -3.05 8.26
CA ASP A 292 -6.33 -4.13 7.53
C ASP A 292 -6.73 -3.68 6.13
N VAL A 293 -6.39 -4.50 5.14
CA VAL A 293 -6.77 -4.29 3.74
C VAL A 293 -8.23 -4.68 3.54
N HIS A 294 -9.03 -3.76 3.02
CA HIS A 294 -10.42 -3.96 2.68
C HIS A 294 -10.72 -3.37 1.30
N ILE A 295 -11.73 -3.91 0.62
CA ILE A 295 -12.21 -3.33 -0.63
C ILE A 295 -13.00 -2.07 -0.29
N SER A 296 -12.57 -0.93 -0.81
CA SER A 296 -13.32 0.32 -0.71
C SER A 296 -14.07 0.56 -2.01
N THR A 297 -15.34 0.91 -1.88
CA THR A 297 -16.23 1.37 -2.95
C THR A 297 -16.32 2.90 -2.99
N PHE A 298 -15.52 3.60 -2.18
CA PHE A 298 -15.53 5.05 -2.11
C PHE A 298 -15.08 5.64 -3.45
N ILE A 299 -15.81 6.64 -3.95
CA ILE A 299 -15.47 7.34 -5.19
C ILE A 299 -14.39 8.37 -4.86
N TRP A 300 -13.15 8.09 -5.25
CA TRP A 300 -12.12 9.13 -5.33
C TRP A 300 -12.38 9.94 -6.59
N GLN A 301 -12.87 11.18 -6.48
CA GLN A 301 -12.99 12.08 -7.63
C GLN A 301 -11.60 12.30 -8.25
N ALA A 302 -11.38 11.73 -9.43
CA ALA A 302 -10.24 12.04 -10.28
C ALA A 302 -10.30 13.54 -10.62
N GLY A 303 -9.54 14.33 -9.85
CA GLY A 303 -9.59 15.79 -9.86
C GLY A 303 -9.11 16.42 -8.55
N ALA A 304 -9.19 15.71 -7.42
CA ALA A 304 -8.73 16.25 -6.14
C ALA A 304 -7.18 16.26 -5.97
N TYR A 305 -6.40 15.59 -6.84
CA TYR A 305 -4.93 15.66 -6.82
C TYR A 305 -4.30 16.22 -8.10
N GLU A 306 -4.98 16.25 -9.24
CA GLU A 306 -4.39 16.86 -10.46
C GLU A 306 -4.23 18.38 -10.32
N GLY A 307 -4.96 18.99 -9.37
CA GLY A 307 -4.73 20.35 -8.88
C GLY A 307 -3.83 20.48 -7.64
N MET A 308 -3.38 19.39 -7.01
CA MET A 308 -2.56 19.41 -5.78
C MET A 308 -1.18 18.73 -5.91
N VAL A 309 -0.88 18.05 -7.04
CA VAL A 309 0.45 17.45 -7.32
C VAL A 309 1.03 17.90 -8.66
N LYS A 310 0.35 18.77 -9.42
CA LYS A 310 1.11 19.66 -10.30
C LYS A 310 1.72 20.72 -9.38
N PRO A 311 3.05 20.83 -9.23
CA PRO A 311 3.58 22.17 -9.08
C PRO A 311 3.02 22.89 -10.30
N LYS A 312 2.18 23.90 -10.06
CA LYS A 312 2.20 25.03 -10.97
C LYS A 312 3.66 25.47 -10.88
N ILE A 313 4.50 25.01 -11.80
CA ILE A 313 5.47 25.92 -12.36
C ILE A 313 4.57 26.92 -13.08
N GLU A 314 4.00 27.85 -12.29
CA GLU A 314 3.93 29.19 -12.78
C GLU A 314 5.37 29.46 -13.15
N THR A 315 5.62 29.46 -14.46
CA THR A 315 6.40 30.56 -14.98
C THR A 315 5.87 31.78 -14.24
N ILE A 316 6.61 32.21 -13.22
CA ILE A 316 6.39 33.49 -12.59
C ILE A 316 6.69 34.46 -13.74
N GLN A 317 5.68 34.72 -14.58
CA GLN A 317 5.51 36.04 -15.11
C GLN A 317 5.13 36.89 -13.91
N GLN A 318 6.16 37.25 -13.15
CA GLN A 318 6.19 38.52 -12.45
C GLN A 318 5.82 39.55 -13.52
N THR A 319 4.58 40.02 -13.49
CA THR A 319 4.40 41.44 -13.76
C THR A 319 5.19 42.14 -12.66
N PRO A 320 6.27 42.86 -13.01
CA PRO A 320 7.20 43.38 -12.02
C PRO A 320 6.51 44.43 -11.13
N PRO A 321 6.73 44.42 -9.80
CA PRO A 321 6.59 45.65 -9.04
C PRO A 321 7.65 46.62 -9.57
N ARG A 322 7.22 47.87 -9.71
CA ARG A 322 7.95 48.96 -10.37
C ARG A 322 9.41 49.08 -9.86
N SER A 323 10.36 48.84 -10.77
CA SER A 323 11.74 49.36 -10.81
C SER A 323 12.57 49.35 -9.51
N CYS A 324 13.24 48.23 -9.17
CA CYS A 324 14.51 48.29 -8.42
C CYS A 324 15.62 48.75 -9.40
N PRO A 325 16.47 49.74 -9.08
CA PRO A 325 17.59 50.15 -9.93
C PRO A 325 18.65 49.04 -10.01
N PHE A 326 19.06 48.68 -11.22
CA PHE A 326 20.13 47.71 -11.46
C PHE A 326 21.47 48.32 -11.03
N ILE A 327 22.03 47.86 -9.92
CA ILE A 327 23.41 48.15 -9.52
C ILE A 327 24.22 46.88 -9.78
N ALA A 328 25.21 46.97 -10.67
CA ALA A 328 26.10 45.84 -10.95
C ALA A 328 27.06 45.66 -9.77
N PHE A 329 27.01 44.50 -9.11
CA PHE A 329 27.94 44.14 -8.04
C PHE A 329 28.77 42.90 -8.44
N PRO A 330 30.04 42.80 -8.00
CA PRO A 330 30.92 41.69 -8.37
C PRO A 330 30.45 40.37 -7.78
N ALA A 331 30.67 39.27 -8.50
CA ALA A 331 30.28 37.93 -8.09
C ALA A 331 31.03 37.47 -6.83
N CYS A 332 30.33 37.36 -5.70
CA CYS A 332 30.74 36.57 -4.55
C CYS A 332 29.64 35.55 -4.22
N VAL A 333 30.00 34.34 -3.76
CA VAL A 333 29.02 33.33 -3.33
C VAL A 333 28.76 33.54 -1.84
N GLY A 334 27.62 34.14 -1.50
CA GLY A 334 27.21 34.44 -0.12
C GLY A 334 25.69 34.55 0.01
N LYS A 335 25.17 34.84 1.21
CA LYS A 335 23.72 35.06 1.39
C LYS A 335 23.34 36.50 1.02
N PRO A 336 22.30 36.74 0.20
CA PRO A 336 21.86 38.08 -0.16
C PRO A 336 21.25 38.79 1.07
N VAL A 337 21.53 40.09 1.19
CA VAL A 337 20.92 40.98 2.18
C VAL A 337 19.75 41.70 1.52
N ILE A 338 18.55 41.47 2.03
CA ILE A 338 17.30 42.00 1.49
C ILE A 338 16.88 43.22 2.31
N GLY A 339 16.62 44.34 1.64
CA GLY A 339 16.10 45.56 2.25
C GLY A 339 14.64 45.44 2.66
N ALA A 340 14.13 46.41 3.42
CA ALA A 340 12.75 46.41 3.91
C ALA A 340 11.70 46.51 2.77
N ASP A 341 12.11 46.92 1.58
CA ASP A 341 11.34 47.01 0.35
C ASP A 341 11.42 45.73 -0.51
N GLY A 342 12.14 44.71 -0.05
CA GLY A 342 12.30 43.44 -0.75
C GLY A 342 13.35 43.46 -1.88
N CYS A 343 13.99 44.60 -2.18
CA CYS A 343 15.09 44.66 -3.13
C CYS A 343 16.39 44.13 -2.47
N ILE A 344 17.26 43.47 -3.25
CA ILE A 344 18.59 43.05 -2.79
C ILE A 344 19.50 44.28 -2.72
N ILE A 345 19.99 44.62 -1.54
CA ILE A 345 20.82 45.81 -1.31
C ILE A 345 22.30 45.49 -1.08
N GLY A 346 22.66 44.20 -1.03
CA GLY A 346 24.05 43.75 -0.90
C GLY A 346 24.17 42.26 -0.66
N TRP A 347 25.39 41.75 -0.59
CA TRP A 347 25.70 40.34 -0.26
C TRP A 347 26.67 40.32 0.93
N LYS A 348 26.39 39.52 1.95
CA LYS A 348 27.39 39.24 2.98
C LYS A 348 28.37 38.23 2.40
N CYS A 349 29.52 38.71 1.93
CA CYS A 349 30.62 37.84 1.53
C CYS A 349 31.40 37.42 2.79
N ASP A 350 31.69 36.14 2.93
CA ASP A 350 32.54 35.60 4.00
C ASP A 350 33.99 35.68 3.51
N THR A 351 34.78 36.64 4.01
CA THR A 351 36.18 36.80 3.58
C THR A 351 37.08 35.93 4.44
N THR A 352 37.07 34.62 4.19
CA THR A 352 38.25 33.78 4.46
C THR A 352 38.41 32.76 3.34
N GLU A 353 39.60 32.80 2.72
CA GLU A 353 40.18 31.82 1.80
C GLU A 353 39.68 31.78 0.35
N VAL A 354 40.14 32.74 -0.46
CA VAL A 354 40.80 32.40 -1.74
C VAL A 354 41.96 33.38 -1.98
N SER A 355 43.19 32.89 -1.96
CA SER A 355 44.27 33.44 -2.79
C SER A 355 44.69 32.37 -3.77
N ALA A 356 44.23 32.54 -5.00
CA ALA A 356 44.84 31.93 -6.16
C ALA A 356 46.10 32.71 -6.50
N THR A 357 47.19 32.02 -6.82
CA THR A 357 48.24 32.58 -7.66
C THR A 357 48.53 31.57 -8.76
N LEU A 358 48.10 31.92 -9.97
CA LEU A 358 48.54 31.31 -11.22
C LEU A 358 49.97 31.79 -11.51
N SER A 359 50.86 30.87 -11.85
CA SER A 359 52.06 31.18 -12.66
C SER A 359 52.38 29.98 -13.55
N SER A 360 52.68 30.30 -14.80
CA SER A 360 52.93 29.47 -15.98
C SER A 360 54.28 28.72 -15.97
N GLU A 361 54.27 27.47 -16.48
CA GLU A 361 55.26 26.66 -17.27
C GLU A 361 56.78 26.96 -17.23
N PRO A 362 57.72 25.98 -17.51
CA PRO A 362 57.58 24.93 -18.53
C PRO A 362 58.21 23.53 -18.22
N ALA A 363 58.07 22.63 -19.19
CA ALA A 363 58.54 21.25 -19.26
C ALA A 363 60.07 21.05 -19.07
N THR A 364 60.49 19.95 -18.44
CA THR A 364 61.75 19.24 -18.74
C THR A 364 61.65 17.75 -18.39
N SER A 365 62.37 16.96 -19.20
CA SER A 365 62.40 15.51 -19.40
C SER A 365 63.12 14.68 -18.33
N ALA A 366 62.66 13.44 -18.18
CA ALA A 366 63.37 12.17 -17.90
C ALA A 366 64.40 12.05 -16.76
N ALA A 367 64.12 11.11 -15.84
CA ALA A 367 65.12 10.17 -15.33
C ALA A 367 64.43 8.87 -14.87
N THR A 368 65.09 7.76 -15.18
CA THR A 368 64.58 6.38 -15.16
C THR A 368 65.11 5.61 -13.93
N GLN A 369 64.30 4.63 -13.47
CA GLN A 369 64.65 3.38 -12.74
C GLN A 369 64.69 3.33 -11.20
N PRO A 370 64.48 2.15 -10.55
CA PRO A 370 64.08 0.83 -11.09
C PRO A 370 62.79 0.25 -10.49
N THR A 371 62.28 -0.72 -11.23
CA THR A 371 61.20 -1.68 -10.98
C THR A 371 61.24 -2.39 -9.62
N THR A 372 60.08 -2.48 -8.99
CA THR A 372 59.62 -3.73 -8.37
C THR A 372 58.22 -3.99 -8.91
N SER A 373 58.15 -4.76 -10.00
CA SER A 373 56.91 -5.24 -10.59
C SER A 373 56.33 -6.32 -9.67
N THR A 374 55.55 -5.89 -8.69
CA THR A 374 54.46 -6.72 -8.18
C THR A 374 53.32 -6.50 -9.17
N ALA A 375 52.99 -7.52 -9.95
CA ALA A 375 51.84 -7.50 -10.85
C ALA A 375 50.62 -6.96 -10.08
N MET A 376 50.20 -5.73 -10.38
CA MET A 376 48.93 -5.22 -9.89
C MET A 376 47.87 -6.09 -10.55
N SER A 377 47.34 -7.05 -9.79
CA SER A 377 46.15 -7.80 -10.16
C SER A 377 45.10 -6.79 -10.60
N GLU A 378 44.76 -6.79 -11.89
CA GLU A 378 43.69 -5.98 -12.44
C GLU A 378 42.41 -6.30 -11.64
N THR A 379 41.75 -5.27 -11.12
CA THR A 379 40.54 -5.46 -10.29
C THR A 379 39.42 -5.95 -11.18
N ARG A 380 38.93 -7.17 -10.94
CA ARG A 380 37.81 -7.73 -11.68
C ARG A 380 36.50 -7.13 -11.19
N VAL A 381 35.82 -6.42 -12.08
CA VAL A 381 34.51 -5.83 -11.82
C VAL A 381 33.42 -6.84 -12.16
N VAL A 382 32.52 -7.08 -11.21
CA VAL A 382 31.34 -7.93 -11.37
C VAL A 382 30.10 -7.06 -11.18
N GLU A 383 29.35 -6.87 -12.25
CA GLU A 383 28.04 -6.23 -12.17
C GLU A 383 26.98 -7.28 -11.81
N LEU A 384 26.30 -7.06 -10.69
CA LEU A 384 25.26 -7.95 -10.19
C LEU A 384 24.00 -7.14 -9.94
N VAL A 385 22.89 -7.54 -10.55
CA VAL A 385 21.61 -6.84 -10.42
C VAL A 385 20.66 -7.69 -9.58
N ALA A 386 20.03 -7.09 -8.59
CA ALA A 386 18.96 -7.71 -7.81
C ALA A 386 17.59 -7.21 -8.27
N SER A 387 16.65 -8.15 -8.36
CA SER A 387 15.22 -7.91 -8.52
C SER A 387 14.46 -8.88 -7.64
N ASN A 388 13.12 -8.83 -7.63
CA ASN A 388 12.29 -9.58 -6.68
C ASN A 388 12.70 -11.06 -6.57
N PHE A 389 13.33 -11.38 -5.43
CA PHE A 389 13.82 -12.71 -5.04
C PHE A 389 14.88 -13.35 -5.96
N LYS A 390 15.59 -12.57 -6.79
CA LYS A 390 16.61 -13.12 -7.71
C LYS A 390 17.78 -12.17 -7.96
N PHE A 391 18.92 -12.76 -8.30
CA PHE A 391 20.08 -12.05 -8.84
C PHE A 391 20.16 -12.25 -10.37
N SER A 392 20.80 -11.31 -11.09
CA SER A 392 20.97 -11.37 -12.55
C SER A 392 21.78 -12.56 -13.03
N THR A 393 22.70 -13.03 -12.19
CA THR A 393 23.38 -14.31 -12.36
C THR A 393 23.25 -15.15 -11.10
N GLY A 394 23.14 -16.46 -11.28
CA GLY A 394 23.21 -17.45 -10.20
C GLY A 394 24.63 -17.93 -9.91
N GLU A 395 25.63 -17.50 -10.69
CA GLU A 395 27.01 -17.90 -10.53
C GLU A 395 27.99 -16.77 -10.89
N ILE A 396 29.03 -16.60 -10.07
CA ILE A 396 30.17 -15.70 -10.28
C ILE A 396 31.45 -16.53 -10.13
N ARG A 397 32.32 -16.54 -11.13
CA ARG A 397 33.62 -17.27 -11.12
C ARG A 397 34.77 -16.29 -11.06
N VAL A 398 35.74 -16.47 -10.17
CA VAL A 398 36.98 -15.67 -10.03
C VAL A 398 38.18 -16.60 -9.81
N LYS A 399 39.40 -16.09 -9.93
CA LYS A 399 40.62 -16.82 -9.58
C LYS A 399 41.06 -16.53 -8.15
N LYS A 400 41.70 -17.50 -7.50
CA LYS A 400 42.31 -17.29 -6.19
C LYS A 400 43.36 -16.18 -6.26
N GLY A 401 43.30 -15.24 -5.32
CA GLY A 401 44.16 -14.06 -5.25
C GLY A 401 43.71 -12.88 -6.12
N GLU A 402 42.62 -13.03 -6.88
CA GLU A 402 42.06 -11.94 -7.68
C GLU A 402 41.39 -10.89 -6.79
N ARG A 403 41.61 -9.60 -7.09
CA ARG A 403 40.88 -8.50 -6.45
C ARG A 403 39.55 -8.32 -7.15
N VAL A 404 38.45 -8.43 -6.41
CA VAL A 404 37.08 -8.44 -6.92
C VAL A 404 36.35 -7.19 -6.45
N LYS A 405 35.70 -6.49 -7.39
CA LYS A 405 34.79 -5.37 -7.12
C LYS A 405 33.39 -5.77 -7.56
N VAL A 406 32.48 -5.96 -6.60
CA VAL A 406 31.07 -6.23 -6.89
C VAL A 406 30.32 -4.91 -6.92
N MET A 407 29.78 -4.57 -8.09
CA MET A 407 28.84 -3.47 -8.29
C MET A 407 27.43 -4.03 -8.24
N PHE A 408 26.79 -3.88 -7.08
CA PHE A 408 25.48 -4.42 -6.79
C PHE A 408 24.40 -3.37 -7.01
N LYS A 409 23.57 -3.55 -8.03
CA LYS A 409 22.46 -2.65 -8.39
C LYS A 409 21.12 -3.28 -8.01
N VAL A 410 20.21 -2.50 -7.45
CA VAL A 410 18.86 -2.98 -7.16
C VAL A 410 17.87 -2.40 -8.17
N GLU A 411 17.19 -3.26 -8.93
CA GLU A 411 16.16 -2.85 -9.90
C GLU A 411 14.77 -2.76 -9.29
N SER A 412 14.42 -3.68 -8.39
CA SER A 412 13.11 -3.71 -7.73
C SER A 412 13.23 -4.22 -6.31
N GLY A 413 12.33 -3.80 -5.42
CA GLY A 413 12.33 -4.21 -4.02
C GLY A 413 13.48 -3.59 -3.22
N PHE A 414 13.90 -4.29 -2.16
CA PHE A 414 15.06 -3.92 -1.37
C PHE A 414 15.88 -5.17 -1.07
N HIS A 415 17.19 -5.06 -1.28
CA HIS A 415 18.09 -6.19 -1.30
C HIS A 415 19.46 -5.80 -0.77
N ASP A 416 20.16 -6.78 -0.24
CA ASP A 416 21.60 -6.72 -0.02
C ASP A 416 22.26 -7.91 -0.70
N TRP A 417 23.58 -7.85 -0.76
CA TRP A 417 24.43 -8.94 -1.18
C TRP A 417 25.37 -9.28 -0.03
N VAL A 418 25.38 -10.55 0.38
CA VAL A 418 26.20 -11.07 1.48
C VAL A 418 27.00 -12.28 1.00
N LEU A 419 28.27 -12.32 1.37
CA LEU A 419 29.16 -13.45 1.17
C LEU A 419 29.97 -13.68 2.45
N ASP A 420 29.48 -14.60 3.29
CA ASP A 420 29.97 -14.82 4.66
C ASP A 420 31.46 -15.21 4.70
N GLU A 421 31.90 -16.08 3.78
CA GLU A 421 33.25 -16.64 3.79
C GLU A 421 34.36 -15.58 3.67
N PHE A 422 34.05 -14.45 3.02
CA PHE A 422 34.94 -13.31 2.84
C PHE A 422 34.56 -12.14 3.74
N THR A 423 33.59 -12.32 4.64
CA THR A 423 33.09 -11.27 5.56
C THR A 423 32.71 -9.98 4.81
N VAL A 424 32.17 -10.14 3.60
CA VAL A 424 31.87 -9.02 2.71
C VAL A 424 30.37 -8.93 2.50
N ARG A 425 29.84 -7.72 2.62
CA ARG A 425 28.44 -7.44 2.35
C ARG A 425 28.20 -6.00 1.95
N THR A 426 27.16 -5.78 1.16
CA THR A 426 26.63 -4.43 0.94
C THR A 426 25.76 -4.02 2.13
N LYS A 427 25.42 -2.72 2.21
CA LYS A 427 24.22 -2.30 2.95
C LYS A 427 22.98 -2.91 2.30
N GLN A 428 21.85 -2.89 3.00
CA GLN A 428 20.55 -3.07 2.35
C GLN A 428 20.26 -1.83 1.51
N LEU A 429 19.90 -2.05 0.26
CA LEU A 429 19.74 -1.05 -0.79
C LEU A 429 18.32 -1.14 -1.36
N PHE A 430 17.76 0.01 -1.74
CA PHE A 430 16.42 0.09 -2.34
C PHE A 430 16.50 0.12 -3.86
N ALA A 431 15.38 -0.12 -4.53
CA ALA A 431 15.28 0.00 -5.98
C ALA A 431 15.84 1.35 -6.48
N GLY A 432 16.76 1.29 -7.43
CA GLY A 432 17.52 2.43 -7.96
C GLY A 432 18.89 2.63 -7.32
N ASP A 433 19.13 2.08 -6.12
CA ASP A 433 20.41 2.21 -5.43
C ASP A 433 21.49 1.27 -6.02
N VAL A 434 22.73 1.69 -5.83
CA VAL A 434 23.93 0.92 -6.18
C VAL A 434 24.86 0.87 -4.97
N GLY A 435 25.30 -0.33 -4.62
CA GLY A 435 26.30 -0.57 -3.60
C GLY A 435 27.55 -1.20 -4.21
N ILE A 436 28.70 -0.86 -3.63
CA ILE A 436 29.99 -1.34 -4.10
C ILE A 436 30.72 -1.98 -2.92
N VAL A 437 31.25 -3.18 -3.15
CA VAL A 437 32.16 -3.86 -2.22
C VAL A 437 33.39 -4.35 -2.97
N GLU A 438 34.55 -4.23 -2.34
CA GLU A 438 35.83 -4.69 -2.87
C GLU A 438 36.51 -5.63 -1.87
N PHE A 439 37.01 -6.75 -2.36
CA PHE A 439 37.72 -7.73 -1.55
C PHE A 439 38.70 -8.55 -2.40
N VAL A 440 39.54 -9.36 -1.77
CA VAL A 440 40.45 -10.30 -2.45
C VAL A 440 39.91 -11.71 -2.27
N ALA A 441 39.78 -12.46 -3.37
CA ALA A 441 39.32 -13.85 -3.35
C ALA A 441 40.47 -14.79 -2.92
N ASP A 442 40.90 -14.71 -1.66
CA ASP A 442 42.08 -15.42 -1.13
C ASP A 442 41.86 -16.92 -0.84
N LYS A 443 40.62 -17.41 -0.87
CA LYS A 443 40.23 -18.80 -0.61
C LYS A 443 39.63 -19.46 -1.85
N ALA A 444 40.21 -20.56 -2.31
CA ALA A 444 39.62 -21.39 -3.37
C ALA A 444 38.43 -22.19 -2.82
N GLY A 445 37.38 -22.37 -3.63
CA GLY A 445 36.19 -23.09 -3.22
C GLY A 445 34.91 -22.64 -3.92
N VAL A 446 33.79 -23.20 -3.50
CA VAL A 446 32.44 -22.80 -3.93
C VAL A 446 31.69 -22.30 -2.70
N PHE A 447 31.29 -21.04 -2.73
CA PHE A 447 30.65 -20.35 -1.62
C PHE A 447 29.28 -19.85 -2.04
N GLU A 448 28.36 -19.73 -1.08
CA GLU A 448 27.04 -19.15 -1.33
C GLU A 448 27.08 -17.65 -1.08
N TYR A 449 26.64 -16.86 -2.07
CA TYR A 449 26.20 -15.49 -1.81
C TYR A 449 24.68 -15.45 -1.78
N TYR A 450 24.12 -14.54 -0.99
CA TYR A 450 22.67 -14.48 -0.79
C TYR A 450 22.19 -13.08 -0.42
N CYS A 451 20.88 -12.90 -0.45
CA CYS A 451 20.22 -11.73 0.12
C CYS A 451 19.72 -12.04 1.54
N SER A 452 20.16 -11.27 2.53
CA SER A 452 19.83 -11.45 3.95
C SER A 452 18.51 -10.81 4.37
N VAL A 453 17.88 -10.05 3.46
CA VAL A 453 16.58 -9.42 3.68
C VAL A 453 15.50 -10.46 3.98
N GLY A 454 14.93 -10.41 5.18
CA GLY A 454 13.80 -11.23 5.60
C GLY A 454 13.98 -12.72 5.27
N SER A 455 13.04 -13.29 4.50
CA SER A 455 13.08 -14.68 4.05
C SER A 455 13.69 -14.87 2.65
N HIS A 456 14.37 -13.87 2.06
CA HIS A 456 14.84 -13.93 0.67
C HIS A 456 15.80 -15.10 0.43
N ARG A 457 16.79 -15.32 1.31
CA ARG A 457 17.66 -16.50 1.25
C ARG A 457 16.86 -17.80 1.30
N ALA A 458 15.90 -17.90 2.22
CA ALA A 458 15.05 -19.10 2.38
C ALA A 458 14.12 -19.34 1.17
N MET A 459 13.77 -18.28 0.44
CA MET A 459 12.99 -18.34 -0.81
C MET A 459 13.86 -18.56 -2.05
N GLY A 460 15.16 -18.80 -1.88
CA GLY A 460 16.06 -19.15 -2.97
C GLY A 460 16.76 -17.97 -3.64
N MET A 461 16.76 -16.78 -3.03
CA MET A 461 17.57 -15.65 -3.48
C MET A 461 19.04 -15.85 -3.06
N VAL A 462 19.67 -16.84 -3.69
CA VAL A 462 21.04 -17.29 -3.47
C VAL A 462 21.76 -17.45 -4.81
N GLY A 463 23.09 -17.46 -4.79
CA GLY A 463 23.91 -17.81 -5.93
C GLY A 463 25.28 -18.33 -5.51
N LYS A 464 26.05 -18.81 -6.48
CA LYS A 464 27.34 -19.48 -6.26
C LYS A 464 28.50 -18.55 -6.59
N PHE A 465 29.37 -18.33 -5.62
CA PHE A 465 30.66 -17.68 -5.80
C PHE A 465 31.75 -18.75 -5.89
N VAL A 466 32.31 -18.95 -7.08
CA VAL A 466 33.32 -19.97 -7.37
C VAL A 466 34.68 -19.31 -7.46
N VAL A 467 35.61 -19.74 -6.63
CA VAL A 467 37.01 -19.30 -6.66
C VAL A 467 37.87 -20.46 -7.15
N GLU A 468 38.36 -20.33 -8.38
CA GLU A 468 39.22 -21.30 -9.05
C GLU A 468 40.64 -21.25 -8.44
N GLY A 469 41.22 -22.43 -8.22
CA GLY A 469 42.44 -22.65 -7.45
C GLY A 469 43.73 -22.19 -8.12
#